data_AF-A0A644W7Q7-F1
#
_entry.id   AF-A0A644W7Q7-F1
#
_cell.length_a   1.000
_cell.length_b   1.000
_cell.length_c   1.000
_cell.angle_alpha   90.00
_cell.angle_beta   90.00
_cell.angle_gamma   90.00
#
_symmetry.space_group_name_H-M   'P 1'
#
loop_
_entity.id
_entity.type
_entity.pdbx_description
1 polymer ?
#
loop_
_entity_poly.entity_id
_entity_poly.type
_entity_poly.pdbx_seq_one_letter_code
_entity_poly.pdbx_strand_id
1 'polypeptide(L)'
;MPEFRVYVPESKIRVMYQFKEQFGKEGSPMIVTFMEESLTGKSAAPENGEEKAARIYDLYFGDIINEHEFARLLGGRKSAEAAVINRCAELRKKYSDISSDVIEMFKENHPNFAKITGVSK
;
A
#
# COMPACT_ATOMS: atom_id res chain seq x y z
N MET A 1 5.71 -35.78 -0.67
CA MET A 1 5.20 -34.42 -0.89
C MET A 1 4.37 -34.42 -2.15
N PRO A 2 3.20 -33.77 -2.18
CA PRO A 2 2.43 -33.62 -3.42
C PRO A 2 3.17 -32.66 -4.36
N GLU A 3 3.21 -32.98 -5.65
CA GLU A 3 3.71 -32.06 -6.68
C GLU A 3 2.57 -31.13 -7.12
N PHE A 4 2.69 -29.84 -6.82
CA PHE A 4 1.75 -28.82 -7.27
C PHE A 4 2.33 -28.08 -8.48
N ARG A 5 1.56 -28.01 -9.56
CA ARG A 5 1.87 -27.18 -10.73
C ARG A 5 0.96 -25.97 -10.70
N VAL A 6 1.52 -24.79 -10.48
CA VAL A 6 0.77 -23.53 -10.45
C VAL A 6 0.86 -22.87 -11.82
N TYR A 7 -0.29 -22.53 -12.40
CA TYR A 7 -0.33 -21.74 -13.63
C TYR A 7 0.04 -20.28 -13.32
N VAL A 8 1.07 -19.77 -14.00
CA VAL A 8 1.48 -18.37 -13.93
C VAL A 8 1.04 -17.68 -15.23
N PRO A 9 0.18 -16.65 -15.17
CA PRO A 9 -0.23 -15.91 -16.36
C PRO A 9 0.95 -15.29 -17.11
N GLU A 10 0.89 -15.27 -18.44
CA GLU A 10 1.98 -14.79 -19.30
C GLU A 10 2.46 -13.36 -18.98
N SER A 11 1.54 -12.49 -18.57
CA SER A 11 1.86 -11.10 -18.19
C SER A 11 2.74 -11.00 -16.93
N LYS A 12 2.84 -12.07 -16.13
CA LYS A 12 3.66 -12.14 -14.91
C LYS A 12 4.94 -12.96 -15.09
N ILE A 13 5.11 -13.60 -16.25
CA ILE A 13 6.28 -14.43 -16.55
C ILE A 13 7.58 -13.63 -16.48
N ARG A 14 7.62 -12.37 -16.96
CA ARG A 14 8.83 -11.54 -16.89
C ARG A 14 9.30 -11.28 -15.46
N VAL A 15 8.35 -11.04 -14.54
CA VAL A 15 8.64 -10.81 -13.12
C VAL A 15 9.21 -12.08 -12.50
N MET A 16 8.65 -13.24 -12.85
CA MET A 16 9.17 -14.55 -12.42
C MET A 16 10.58 -14.85 -12.94
N TYR A 17 10.89 -14.48 -14.19
CA TYR A 17 12.23 -14.63 -14.74
C TYR A 17 13.24 -13.74 -14.01
N GLN A 18 12.91 -12.47 -13.78
CA GLN A 18 13.75 -11.54 -13.01
C GLN A 18 14.01 -12.06 -11.59
N PHE A 19 12.97 -12.59 -10.93
CA PHE A 19 13.09 -13.18 -9.61
C PHE A 19 14.01 -14.41 -9.60
N LYS A 20 13.89 -15.28 -10.62
CA LYS A 20 14.75 -16.45 -10.78
C LYS A 20 16.21 -16.07 -11.07
N GLU A 21 16.46 -15.01 -11.84
CA GLU A 21 17.81 -14.50 -12.09
C GLU A 21 18.44 -13.91 -10.83
N GLN A 22 17.65 -13.22 -10.00
CA GLN A 22 18.14 -12.57 -8.78
C GLN A 22 18.37 -13.55 -7.63
N PHE A 23 17.52 -14.57 -7.48
CA PHE A 23 17.50 -15.43 -6.29
C PHE A 23 17.79 -16.92 -6.60
N GLY A 24 17.97 -17.29 -7.87
CA GLY A 24 18.33 -18.65 -8.27
C GLY A 24 17.36 -19.73 -7.77
N LYS A 25 17.91 -20.92 -7.41
CA LYS A 25 17.14 -22.02 -6.81
C LYS A 25 16.66 -21.73 -5.38
N GLU A 26 17.15 -20.66 -4.75
CA GLU A 26 16.79 -20.25 -3.38
C GLU A 26 15.55 -19.33 -3.35
N GLY A 27 15.06 -18.88 -4.50
CA GLY A 27 13.83 -18.09 -4.60
C GLY A 27 12.54 -18.91 -4.38
N SER A 28 12.58 -20.24 -4.53
CA SER A 28 11.40 -21.09 -4.36
C SER A 28 10.84 -21.08 -2.93
N PRO A 29 11.67 -21.21 -1.87
CA PRO A 29 11.23 -20.96 -0.50
C PRO A 29 10.58 -19.58 -0.30
N MET A 30 11.16 -18.50 -0.83
CA MET A 30 10.59 -17.15 -0.69
C MET A 30 9.21 -17.00 -1.32
N ILE A 31 8.99 -17.59 -2.49
CA ILE A 31 7.68 -17.55 -3.16
C ILE A 31 6.64 -18.32 -2.34
N VAL A 32 7.02 -19.47 -1.78
CA VAL A 32 6.14 -20.25 -0.91
C VAL A 32 5.82 -19.47 0.37
N THR A 33 6.82 -18.87 1.01
CA THR A 33 6.62 -18.01 2.18
C THR A 33 5.70 -16.83 1.84
N PHE A 34 5.91 -16.13 0.72
CA PHE A 34 5.04 -15.05 0.28
C PHE A 34 3.59 -15.51 0.04
N MET A 35 3.39 -16.68 -0.57
CA MET A 35 2.06 -17.26 -0.77
C MET A 35 1.42 -17.63 0.57
N GLU A 36 2.15 -18.24 1.48
CA GLU A 36 1.68 -18.59 2.83
C GLU A 36 1.31 -17.34 3.63
N GLU A 37 2.12 -16.30 3.61
CA GLU A 37 1.85 -15.01 4.27
C GLU A 37 0.64 -14.30 3.67
N SER A 38 0.51 -14.33 2.33
CA SER A 38 -0.63 -13.75 1.62
C SER A 38 -1.94 -14.50 1.90
N LEU A 39 -1.90 -15.83 2.01
CA LEU A 39 -3.06 -16.68 2.28
C LEU A 39 -3.49 -16.66 3.74
N THR A 40 -2.53 -16.57 4.66
CA THR A 40 -2.80 -16.55 6.10
C THR A 40 -3.04 -15.15 6.66
N GLY A 41 -2.78 -14.10 5.87
CA GLY A 41 -2.84 -12.71 6.31
C GLY A 41 -1.78 -12.37 7.37
N LYS A 42 -0.88 -13.30 7.69
CA LYS A 42 0.25 -13.12 8.60
C LYS A 42 1.42 -12.49 7.84
N SER A 43 1.25 -11.30 7.27
CA SER A 43 2.41 -10.41 7.28
C SER A 43 2.61 -10.07 8.75
N ALA A 44 3.83 -10.24 9.28
CA ALA A 44 4.15 -9.94 10.67
C ALA A 44 3.41 -8.66 11.09
N ALA A 45 2.52 -8.78 12.08
CA ALA A 45 1.84 -7.60 12.60
C ALA A 45 2.95 -6.69 13.15
N PRO A 46 3.05 -5.44 12.70
CA PRO A 46 4.15 -4.56 13.09
C PRO A 46 4.23 -4.49 14.61
N GLU A 47 5.42 -4.78 15.15
CA GLU A 47 5.63 -4.91 16.60
C GLU A 47 5.68 -3.54 17.30
N ASN A 48 5.82 -2.45 16.54
CA ASN A 48 5.80 -1.07 17.02
C ASN A 48 4.74 -0.20 16.31
N GLY A 49 4.36 0.91 16.96
CA GLY A 49 3.34 1.83 16.45
C GLY A 49 3.74 2.53 15.14
N GLU A 50 5.02 2.85 14.95
CA GLU A 50 5.50 3.56 13.75
C GLU A 50 5.41 2.70 12.48
N GLU A 51 5.80 1.43 12.54
CA GLU A 51 5.68 0.49 11.42
C GLU A 51 4.21 0.21 11.09
N LYS A 52 3.33 0.21 12.10
CA LYS A 52 1.88 0.14 11.89
C LYS A 52 1.37 1.37 11.16
N ALA A 53 1.82 2.57 11.54
CA ALA A 53 1.46 3.82 10.87
C ALA A 53 1.96 3.82 9.42
N ALA A 54 3.22 3.46 9.18
CA ALA A 54 3.81 3.41 7.84
C ALA A 54 3.08 2.41 6.92
N ARG A 55 2.74 1.22 7.43
CA ARG A 55 1.97 0.24 6.66
C ARG A 55 0.57 0.74 6.32
N ILE A 56 -0.11 1.38 7.27
CA ILE A 56 -1.45 1.92 7.05
C ILE A 56 -1.39 3.13 6.10
N TYR A 57 -0.34 3.93 6.20
CA TYR A 57 -0.05 5.02 5.28
C TYR A 57 0.04 4.52 3.84
N ASP A 58 0.89 3.52 3.59
CA ASP A 58 1.04 2.94 2.25
C ASP A 58 -0.27 2.36 1.71
N LEU A 59 -1.09 1.75 2.58
CA LEU A 59 -2.38 1.20 2.19
C LEU A 59 -3.37 2.28 1.72
N TYR A 60 -3.37 3.46 2.33
CA TYR A 60 -4.35 4.52 2.06
C TYR A 60 -3.86 5.59 1.08
N PHE A 61 -2.56 5.84 1.05
CA PHE A 61 -1.96 6.97 0.33
C PHE A 61 -0.73 6.60 -0.50
N GLY A 62 -0.25 5.36 -0.45
CA GLY A 62 0.95 4.92 -1.18
C GLY A 62 0.81 4.95 -2.70
N ASP A 63 -0.41 5.06 -3.23
CA ASP A 63 -0.69 5.27 -4.66
C ASP A 63 -0.48 6.72 -5.11
N ILE A 64 -0.36 7.67 -4.17
CA ILE A 64 -0.15 9.10 -4.46
C ILE A 64 1.35 9.36 -4.64
N ILE A 65 1.89 9.03 -5.80
CA ILE A 65 3.30 9.31 -6.12
C ILE A 65 3.51 10.81 -6.39
N ASN A 66 2.55 11.43 -7.10
CA ASN A 66 2.56 12.84 -7.45
C ASN A 66 1.12 13.39 -7.41
N GLU A 67 0.91 14.49 -6.68
CA GLU A 67 -0.40 15.12 -6.50
C GLU A 67 -1.05 15.58 -7.83
N HIS A 68 -0.25 16.04 -8.79
CA HIS A 68 -0.74 16.47 -10.10
C HIS A 68 -1.21 15.28 -10.94
N GLU A 69 -0.44 14.19 -10.96
CA GLU A 69 -0.84 12.97 -11.69
C GLU A 69 -2.06 12.32 -11.05
N PHE A 70 -2.09 12.27 -9.71
CA PHE A 70 -3.24 11.79 -8.96
C PHE A 70 -4.51 12.60 -9.28
N ALA A 71 -4.41 13.94 -9.28
CA ALA A 71 -5.51 14.81 -9.71
C ALA A 71 -5.94 14.54 -11.15
N ARG A 72 -4.99 14.35 -12.08
CA ARG A 72 -5.32 14.06 -13.48
C ARG A 72 -6.04 12.71 -13.63
N LEU A 73 -5.58 11.67 -12.94
CA LEU A 73 -6.18 10.33 -12.97
C LEU A 73 -7.63 10.33 -12.48
N LEU A 74 -7.94 11.15 -11.48
CA LEU A 74 -9.29 11.25 -10.91
C LEU A 74 -10.19 12.25 -11.65
N GLY A 75 -9.75 12.80 -12.79
CA GLY A 75 -10.55 13.72 -13.60
C GLY A 75 -10.54 15.17 -13.11
N GLY A 76 -9.56 15.53 -12.28
CA GLY A 76 -9.29 16.89 -11.83
C GLY A 76 -9.12 17.04 -10.33
N ARG A 77 -8.75 18.26 -9.92
CA ARG A 77 -8.41 18.59 -8.53
C ARG A 77 -9.54 18.28 -7.55
N LYS A 78 -10.78 18.68 -7.85
CA LYS A 78 -11.94 18.47 -6.95
C LYS A 78 -12.19 16.99 -6.64
N SER A 79 -12.05 16.13 -7.65
CA SER A 79 -12.22 14.68 -7.48
C SER A 79 -11.11 14.07 -6.62
N ALA A 80 -9.86 14.51 -6.81
CA ALA A 80 -8.76 14.10 -5.94
C ALA A 80 -8.93 14.57 -4.50
N GLU A 81 -9.36 15.82 -4.29
CA GLU A 81 -9.64 16.34 -2.95
C GLU A 81 -10.73 15.51 -2.25
N ALA A 82 -11.82 15.18 -2.95
CA ALA A 82 -12.88 14.32 -2.41
C ALA A 82 -12.38 12.90 -2.10
N ALA A 83 -11.52 12.31 -2.95
CA ALA A 83 -10.94 11.00 -2.71
C ALA A 83 -10.06 10.98 -1.45
N VAL A 84 -9.22 12.00 -1.26
CA VAL A 84 -8.38 12.15 -0.06
C VAL A 84 -9.25 12.30 1.19
N ILE A 85 -10.28 13.15 1.15
CA ILE A 85 -11.21 13.33 2.28
C ILE A 85 -11.89 12.01 2.65
N ASN A 86 -12.40 11.26 1.66
CA ASN A 86 -13.05 9.97 1.91
C ASN A 86 -12.09 8.95 2.54
N ARG A 87 -10.84 8.89 2.06
CA ARG A 87 -9.80 8.04 2.62
C ARG A 87 -9.48 8.42 4.07
N CYS A 88 -9.35 9.71 4.38
CA CYS A 88 -9.16 10.18 5.75
C CYS A 88 -10.35 9.81 6.66
N ALA A 89 -11.58 9.92 6.16
CA ALA A 89 -12.78 9.53 6.91
C ALA A 89 -12.82 8.02 7.20
N GLU A 90 -12.50 7.19 6.20
CA GLU A 90 -12.40 5.73 6.38
C GLU A 90 -11.28 5.34 7.35
N LEU A 91 -10.12 5.99 7.25
CA LEU A 91 -8.99 5.80 8.14
C LEU A 91 -9.37 6.08 9.60
N ARG A 92 -10.01 7.23 9.87
CA ARG A 92 -10.51 7.58 11.22
C ARG A 92 -11.51 6.56 11.76
N LYS A 93 -12.31 5.94 10.90
CA LYS A 93 -13.31 4.94 11.29
C LYS A 93 -12.71 3.57 11.60
N LYS A 94 -11.72 3.12 10.83
CA LYS A 94 -11.11 1.79 10.97
C LYS A 94 -9.93 1.76 11.94
N TYR A 95 -9.20 2.86 12.04
CA TYR A 95 -7.92 2.95 12.76
C TYR A 95 -7.88 4.21 13.63
N SER A 96 -8.88 4.41 14.49
CA SER A 96 -9.02 5.64 15.29
C SER A 96 -7.83 5.90 16.22
N ASP A 97 -7.14 4.84 16.65
CA ASP A 97 -5.95 4.86 17.52
C ASP A 97 -4.73 5.51 16.87
N ILE A 98 -4.59 5.39 15.54
CA ILE A 98 -3.36 5.78 14.81
C ILE A 98 -3.63 6.69 13.61
N SER A 99 -4.91 6.99 13.34
CA SER A 99 -5.31 7.82 12.21
C SER A 99 -4.68 9.21 12.20
N SER A 100 -4.38 9.78 13.37
CA SER A 100 -3.70 11.07 13.49
C SER A 100 -2.28 11.01 12.94
N ASP A 101 -1.49 10.03 13.36
CA ASP A 101 -0.09 9.85 12.96
C ASP A 101 0.01 9.62 11.45
N VAL A 102 -0.88 8.78 10.91
CA VAL A 102 -0.95 8.51 9.47
C VAL A 102 -1.34 9.76 8.66
N ILE A 103 -2.23 10.61 9.19
CA ILE A 103 -2.61 11.88 8.54
C ILE A 103 -1.46 12.88 8.61
N GLU A 104 -0.66 12.89 9.67
CA GLU A 104 0.54 13.73 9.74
C GLU A 104 1.58 13.32 8.71
N MET A 105 1.87 12.00 8.59
CA MET A 105 2.74 11.48 7.53
C MET A 105 2.24 11.88 6.13
N PHE A 106 0.92 11.85 5.90
CA PHE A 106 0.33 12.31 4.65
C PHE A 106 0.59 13.79 4.37
N LYS A 107 0.51 14.65 5.39
CA LYS A 107 0.74 16.09 5.21
C LYS A 107 2.20 16.41 4.91
N GLU A 108 3.12 15.66 5.50
CA GLU A 108 4.56 15.80 5.24
C GLU A 108 4.91 15.42 3.80
N ASN A 109 4.34 14.31 3.31
CA ASN A 109 4.60 13.82 1.95
C ASN A 109 3.81 14.57 0.86
N HIS A 110 2.63 15.12 1.19
CA HIS A 110 1.72 15.76 0.24
C HIS A 110 1.22 17.13 0.75
N PRO A 111 2.11 18.15 0.80
CA PRO A 111 1.80 19.43 1.42
C PRO A 111 0.77 20.27 0.65
N ASN A 112 0.51 20.02 -0.64
CA ASN A 112 -0.54 20.77 -1.35
C ASN A 112 -1.93 20.18 -1.06
N PHE A 113 -2.02 18.88 -0.82
CA PHE A 113 -3.24 18.25 -0.31
C PHE A 113 -3.44 18.45 1.20
N ALA A 114 -2.38 18.71 1.97
CA ALA A 114 -2.50 19.10 3.37
C ALA A 114 -3.39 20.34 3.60
N LYS A 115 -3.44 21.24 2.60
CA LYS A 115 -4.24 22.48 2.62
C LYS A 115 -5.75 22.24 2.41
N ILE A 116 -6.17 21.00 2.10
CA ILE A 116 -7.58 20.67 1.93
C ILE A 116 -8.29 20.70 3.29
N THR A 117 -9.42 21.40 3.34
CA THR A 117 -10.34 21.42 4.48
C THR A 117 -10.88 20.01 4.75
N GLY A 118 -10.68 19.47 5.95
CA GLY A 118 -11.03 18.08 6.31
C GLY A 118 -9.83 17.12 6.43
N VAL A 119 -8.66 17.52 5.93
CA VAL A 119 -7.36 16.89 6.22
C VAL A 119 -6.68 17.61 7.40
N SER A 120 -6.89 18.92 7.50
CA SER A 120 -6.42 19.76 8.61
C SER A 120 -7.47 19.83 9.73
N LYS A 121 -7.26 19.03 10.78
CA LYS A 121 -8.12 18.87 11.97
C LYS A 121 -9.55 18.44 11.65
#